data_AF-A0A969RNJ6-F1
#
_entry.id   AF-A0A969RNJ6-F1
#
_cell.length_a   1.000
_cell.length_b   1.000
_cell.length_c   1.000
_cell.angle_alpha   90.00
_cell.angle_beta   90.00
_cell.angle_gamma   90.00
#
_symmetry.space_group_name_H-M   'P 1'
#
loop_
_entity.id
_entity.type
_entity.pdbx_description
1 polymer ?
#
loop_
_entity_poly.entity_id
_entity_poly.type
_entity_poly.pdbx_seq_one_letter_code
_entity_poly.pdbx_strand_id
1 'polypeptide(L)'
;MHIRHDIVELFSTFVQFESGYFSTWVTDAQLRRTMQRCLNSLPEAPISESFWVVYWYKLWQTSSHPTANLHLAAYLQEPCYWAAQQTVKKFTSPQHTLPDYFQIAIAEMSTVLRRFNPDKGANLKSYAEMAFSSLLRDMLRQRQEIDLCTPWTLLRKVSKKRFVESLQSAGLSASITADYQFAWNCFKNLYVPTTTIGKLSKPDRSLWEAVANLYNTERRKPLPPSSPPCSAETMEQWLTDCATWIKAYLYPSIVSLNALKAGQDGGEEQDDLSVPFSESLLMEMIAQEDMQIRQTMQLQIHAVLIATLEKLAPQSQEIMRLYYEQRWTQQQIGQQLQMGQATVVRRLQKMQELLLIALVQWSQEKVNIPPNPTLIKDMSTALKEWLQVRYPER
;
A
#
# COMPACT_ATOMS: atom_id res chain seq x y z
N MET A 1 8.58 3.03 21.64
CA MET A 1 9.21 2.11 20.67
C MET A 1 10.58 2.65 20.32
N HIS A 2 11.61 1.83 20.44
CA HIS A 2 12.96 2.18 20.00
C HIS A 2 13.14 1.80 18.52
N ILE A 3 13.95 2.58 17.79
CA ILE A 3 14.20 2.40 16.36
C ILE A 3 15.23 1.29 16.17
N ARG A 4 14.94 0.35 15.28
CA ARG A 4 15.87 -0.74 14.91
C ARG A 4 16.88 -0.21 13.89
N HIS A 5 18.15 -0.56 14.08
CA HIS A 5 19.24 -0.13 13.19
C HIS A 5 19.94 -1.31 12.52
N ASP A 6 19.90 -2.49 13.15
CA ASP A 6 20.48 -3.70 12.59
C ASP A 6 19.59 -4.28 11.48
N ILE A 7 20.22 -4.70 10.38
CA ILE A 7 19.50 -5.21 9.20
C ILE A 7 18.77 -6.52 9.52
N VAL A 8 19.39 -7.40 10.30
CA VAL A 8 18.74 -8.66 10.67
C VAL A 8 17.52 -8.34 11.53
N GLU A 9 17.64 -7.45 12.52
CA GLU A 9 16.51 -7.02 13.34
C GLU A 9 15.39 -6.40 12.50
N LEU A 10 15.71 -5.49 11.58
CA LEU A 10 14.76 -4.80 10.72
C LEU A 10 13.87 -5.77 9.93
N PHE A 11 14.44 -6.87 9.43
CA PHE A 11 13.75 -7.83 8.56
C PHE A 11 13.34 -9.13 9.27
N SER A 12 13.50 -9.23 10.60
CA SER A 12 13.15 -10.45 11.34
C SER A 12 12.40 -10.22 12.65
N THR A 13 12.10 -8.97 13.03
CA THR A 13 11.40 -8.69 14.28
C THR A 13 10.02 -8.06 14.08
N PHE A 14 9.11 -8.36 15.01
CA PHE A 14 7.73 -7.89 15.04
C PHE A 14 7.41 -7.18 16.35
N VAL A 15 6.52 -6.19 16.30
CA VAL A 15 6.08 -5.47 17.51
C VAL A 15 5.21 -6.40 18.35
N GLN A 16 5.53 -6.49 19.64
CA GLN A 16 4.63 -7.05 20.65
C GLN A 16 3.94 -5.91 21.41
N PHE A 17 2.62 -6.01 21.52
CA PHE A 17 1.82 -5.13 22.36
C PHE A 17 1.47 -5.81 23.67
N GLU A 18 1.58 -5.08 24.78
CA GLU A 18 1.06 -5.48 26.08
C GLU A 18 0.20 -4.35 26.65
N SER A 19 -0.97 -4.70 27.16
CA SER A 19 -1.93 -3.75 27.74
C SER A 19 -2.23 -2.52 26.84
N GLY A 20 -2.21 -2.71 25.52
CA GLY A 20 -2.49 -1.65 24.54
C GLY A 20 -1.30 -0.75 24.18
N TYR A 21 -0.10 -1.03 24.71
CA TYR A 21 1.11 -0.26 24.45
C TYR A 21 2.21 -1.13 23.85
N PHE A 22 3.17 -0.49 23.19
CA PHE A 22 4.40 -1.16 22.75
C PHE A 22 5.11 -1.77 23.96
N SER A 23 5.41 -3.06 23.91
CA SER A 23 6.21 -3.77 24.92
C SER A 23 7.64 -3.94 24.40
N THR A 24 7.83 -4.84 23.43
CA THR A 24 9.15 -5.26 22.95
C THR A 24 9.13 -5.63 21.47
N TRP A 25 10.32 -5.85 20.91
CA TRP A 25 10.49 -6.50 19.61
C TRP A 25 10.69 -7.99 19.81
N VAL A 26 9.84 -8.79 19.16
CA VAL A 26 9.97 -10.25 19.16
C VAL A 26 10.65 -10.67 17.88
N THR A 27 11.71 -11.45 18.01
CA THR A 27 12.46 -11.97 16.86
C THR A 27 11.85 -13.26 16.36
N ASP A 28 11.54 -13.31 15.06
CA ASP A 28 11.18 -14.54 14.37
C ASP A 28 12.45 -15.33 14.04
N ALA A 29 12.55 -16.54 14.59
CA ALA A 29 13.74 -17.38 14.45
C ALA A 29 13.97 -17.85 13.01
N GLN A 30 12.90 -18.04 12.22
CA GLN A 30 13.01 -18.44 10.82
C GLN A 30 13.52 -17.27 9.99
N LEU A 31 12.89 -16.08 10.10
CA LEU A 31 13.31 -14.89 9.37
C LEU A 31 14.74 -14.48 9.73
N ARG A 32 15.12 -14.58 11.00
CA ARG A 32 16.50 -14.30 11.43
C ARG A 32 17.51 -15.23 10.75
N ARG A 33 17.22 -16.54 10.73
CA ARG A 33 18.09 -17.53 10.05
C ARG A 33 18.18 -17.26 8.56
N THR A 34 17.05 -16.94 7.92
CA THR A 34 17.01 -16.62 6.48
C THR A 34 17.83 -15.37 6.17
N MET A 35 17.64 -14.28 6.93
CA MET A 35 18.45 -13.07 6.75
C MET A 35 19.95 -13.35 6.94
N GLN A 36 20.32 -14.09 8.00
CA GLN A 36 21.72 -14.42 8.25
C GLN A 36 22.31 -15.30 7.13
N ARG A 37 21.54 -16.25 6.61
CA ARG A 37 21.94 -17.08 5.46
C ARG A 37 22.16 -16.21 4.22
N CYS A 38 21.22 -15.32 3.90
CA CYS A 38 21.34 -14.42 2.76
C CYS A 38 22.57 -13.51 2.88
N LEU A 39 22.85 -12.96 4.06
CA LEU A 39 24.05 -12.16 4.33
C LEU A 39 25.34 -12.97 4.13
N ASN A 40 25.36 -14.22 4.58
CA ASN A 40 26.52 -15.09 4.45
C ASN A 40 26.73 -15.58 2.99
N SER A 41 25.65 -15.82 2.24
CA SER A 41 25.71 -16.27 0.85
C SER A 41 26.00 -15.14 -0.14
N LEU A 42 25.79 -13.88 0.26
CA LEU A 42 25.98 -12.69 -0.55
C LEU A 42 27.04 -11.77 0.09
N PRO A 43 28.32 -12.18 0.16
CA PRO A 43 29.36 -11.41 0.84
C PRO A 43 29.64 -10.05 0.17
N GLU A 44 29.26 -9.87 -1.10
CA GLU A 44 29.36 -8.58 -1.83
C GLU A 44 28.12 -7.69 -1.66
N ALA A 45 27.03 -8.19 -1.05
CA ALA A 45 25.84 -7.38 -0.84
C ALA A 45 26.13 -6.30 0.21
N PRO A 46 25.83 -5.03 -0.08
CA PRO A 46 26.01 -3.97 0.91
C PRO A 46 25.08 -4.23 2.10
N ILE A 47 25.60 -3.98 3.31
CA ILE A 47 24.82 -3.90 4.55
C ILE A 47 24.04 -2.56 4.51
N SER A 48 23.18 -2.41 3.51
CA SER A 48 22.38 -1.22 3.28
C SER A 48 20.90 -1.58 3.35
N GLU A 49 20.15 -0.85 4.17
CA GLU A 49 18.68 -0.96 4.27
C GLU A 49 18.02 -0.87 2.89
N SER A 50 18.44 0.09 2.05
CA SER A 50 17.86 0.31 0.73
C SER A 50 18.04 -0.89 -0.20
N PHE A 51 19.18 -1.58 -0.10
CA PHE A 51 19.45 -2.77 -0.89
C PHE A 51 18.49 -3.91 -0.50
N TRP A 52 18.40 -4.21 0.79
CA TRP A 52 17.59 -5.33 1.29
C TRP A 52 16.09 -5.09 1.08
N VAL A 53 15.62 -3.85 1.19
CA VAL A 53 14.25 -3.48 0.81
C VAL A 53 13.95 -3.86 -0.64
N VAL A 54 14.81 -3.44 -1.57
CA VAL A 54 14.61 -3.69 -3.00
C VAL A 54 14.73 -5.19 -3.30
N TYR A 55 15.66 -5.88 -2.64
CA TYR A 55 15.83 -7.32 -2.75
C TYR A 55 14.55 -8.08 -2.39
N TRP A 56 14.02 -7.85 -1.18
CA TRP A 56 12.79 -8.52 -0.73
C TRP A 56 11.56 -8.09 -1.52
N TYR A 57 11.49 -6.82 -1.92
CA TYR A 57 10.38 -6.31 -2.73
C TYR A 57 10.30 -7.02 -4.09
N LYS A 58 11.42 -7.23 -4.77
CA LYS A 58 11.45 -7.94 -6.06
C LYS A 58 11.03 -9.40 -5.91
N LEU A 59 11.54 -10.09 -4.88
CA LEU A 59 11.15 -11.48 -4.59
C LEU A 59 9.67 -11.61 -4.25
N TRP A 60 9.10 -10.61 -3.58
CA TRP A 60 7.67 -10.54 -3.30
C TRP A 60 6.85 -10.35 -4.59
N GLN A 61 7.27 -9.47 -5.51
CA GLN A 61 6.57 -9.23 -6.77
C GLN A 61 6.48 -10.47 -7.65
N THR A 62 7.56 -11.24 -7.74
CA THR A 62 7.62 -12.45 -8.55
C THR A 62 7.03 -13.68 -7.84
N SER A 63 6.56 -13.52 -6.60
CA SER A 63 6.17 -14.63 -5.70
C SER A 63 7.27 -15.70 -5.61
N SER A 64 8.52 -15.30 -5.82
CA SER A 64 9.67 -16.20 -5.94
C SER A 64 10.35 -16.48 -4.61
N HIS A 65 9.82 -15.97 -3.49
CA HIS A 65 10.33 -16.36 -2.18
C HIS A 65 9.20 -16.44 -1.16
N PRO A 66 9.04 -17.58 -0.49
CA PRO A 66 7.96 -17.81 0.45
C PRO A 66 7.92 -16.78 1.59
N THR A 67 9.09 -16.43 2.12
CA THR A 67 9.20 -15.50 3.27
C THR A 67 9.38 -14.03 2.88
N ALA A 68 9.45 -13.67 1.59
CA ALA A 68 9.67 -12.26 1.21
C ALA A 68 8.58 -11.33 1.75
N ASN A 69 7.33 -11.82 1.75
CA ASN A 69 6.20 -11.11 2.34
C ASN A 69 6.41 -10.87 3.85
N LEU A 70 6.94 -11.85 4.57
CA LEU A 70 7.17 -11.78 6.02
C LEU A 70 8.35 -10.87 6.37
N HIS A 71 9.43 -10.89 5.58
CA HIS A 71 10.54 -9.94 5.74
C HIS A 71 10.10 -8.50 5.53
N LEU A 72 9.28 -8.24 4.50
CA LEU A 72 8.70 -6.92 4.26
C LEU A 72 7.71 -6.53 5.37
N ALA A 73 6.93 -7.47 5.90
CA ALA A 73 6.04 -7.22 7.03
C ALA A 73 6.81 -6.85 8.31
N ALA A 74 7.91 -7.54 8.60
CA ALA A 74 8.81 -7.23 9.71
C ALA A 74 9.46 -5.85 9.53
N TYR A 75 9.86 -5.52 8.30
CA TYR A 75 10.42 -4.21 7.97
C TYR A 75 9.42 -3.06 8.16
N LEU A 76 8.18 -3.26 7.73
CA LEU A 76 7.11 -2.26 7.75
C LEU A 76 6.45 -2.06 9.12
N GLN A 77 6.87 -2.81 10.16
CA GLN A 77 6.38 -2.64 11.53
C GLN A 77 6.53 -1.20 12.04
N GLU A 78 7.67 -0.54 11.82
CA GLU A 78 7.87 0.82 12.35
C GLU A 78 6.98 1.86 11.64
N PRO A 79 6.95 1.91 10.29
CA PRO A 79 6.02 2.79 9.59
C PRO A 79 4.54 2.55 9.97
N CYS A 80 4.13 1.30 10.15
CA CYS A 80 2.79 0.96 10.64
C CYS A 80 2.54 1.50 12.06
N TYR A 81 3.47 1.27 12.97
CA TYR A 81 3.36 1.73 14.36
C TYR A 81 3.21 3.24 14.45
N TRP A 82 4.07 4.00 13.75
CA TRP A 82 4.01 5.46 13.79
C TRP A 82 2.73 6.01 13.14
N ALA A 83 2.29 5.43 12.02
CA ALA A 83 1.02 5.79 11.39
C ALA A 83 -0.18 5.53 12.34
N ALA A 84 -0.21 4.38 13.01
CA ALA A 84 -1.22 4.04 14.00
C ALA A 84 -1.18 4.98 15.21
N GLN A 85 0.00 5.27 15.75
CA GLN A 85 0.16 6.16 16.90
C GLN A 85 -0.25 7.61 16.57
N GLN A 86 0.09 8.12 15.39
CA GLN A 86 -0.38 9.42 14.92
C GLN A 86 -1.90 9.44 14.79
N THR A 87 -2.50 8.34 14.34
CA THR A 87 -3.96 8.20 14.20
C THR A 87 -4.65 8.27 15.56
N VAL A 88 -4.18 7.50 16.55
CA VAL A 88 -4.73 7.53 17.92
C VAL A 88 -4.64 8.92 18.54
N LYS A 89 -3.52 9.62 18.35
CA LYS A 89 -3.32 10.99 18.87
C LYS A 89 -4.29 11.99 18.25
N LYS A 90 -4.64 11.83 16.97
CA LYS A 90 -5.52 12.74 16.22
C LYS A 90 -7.00 12.37 16.37
N PHE A 91 -7.30 11.09 16.57
CA PHE A 91 -8.66 10.55 16.58
C PHE A 91 -8.81 9.61 17.79
N THR A 92 -9.30 10.15 18.90
CA THR A 92 -9.63 9.37 20.08
C THR A 92 -10.97 8.67 19.84
N SER A 93 -10.93 7.37 19.56
CA SER A 93 -12.12 6.51 19.50
C SER A 93 -12.16 5.62 20.74
N PRO A 94 -13.30 5.52 21.46
CA PRO A 94 -13.42 4.61 22.60
C PRO A 94 -13.36 3.13 22.19
N GLN A 95 -13.49 2.82 20.90
CA GLN A 95 -13.60 1.45 20.38
C GLN A 95 -12.29 0.91 19.80
N HIS A 96 -11.30 1.77 19.50
CA HIS A 96 -10.06 1.36 18.85
C HIS A 96 -8.86 1.87 19.62
N THR A 97 -8.01 0.94 19.99
CA THR A 97 -6.73 1.15 20.64
C THR A 97 -5.60 1.21 19.61
N LEU A 98 -4.39 1.54 20.06
CA LEU A 98 -3.20 1.56 19.21
C LEU A 98 -2.96 0.22 18.46
N PRO A 99 -3.02 -0.95 19.13
CA PRO A 99 -2.95 -2.24 18.45
C PRO A 99 -3.98 -2.40 17.33
N ASP A 100 -5.21 -1.91 17.50
CA ASP A 100 -6.26 -2.08 16.49
C ASP A 100 -5.93 -1.32 15.21
N TYR A 101 -5.50 -0.06 15.34
CA TYR A 101 -5.06 0.72 14.17
C TYR A 101 -3.78 0.15 13.55
N PHE A 102 -2.89 -0.42 14.35
CA PHE A 102 -1.70 -1.11 13.87
C PHE A 102 -2.07 -2.33 13.02
N GLN A 103 -2.97 -3.18 13.52
CA GLN A 103 -3.44 -4.38 12.82
C GLN A 103 -4.17 -4.03 11.52
N ILE A 104 -5.02 -3.00 11.54
CA ILE A 104 -5.68 -2.50 10.33
C ILE A 104 -4.65 -2.02 9.30
N ALA A 105 -3.62 -1.28 9.73
CA ALA A 105 -2.59 -0.78 8.83
C ALA A 105 -1.77 -1.92 8.22
N ILE A 106 -1.28 -2.86 9.02
CA ILE A 106 -0.41 -3.93 8.53
C ILE A 106 -1.17 -4.92 7.63
N ALA A 107 -2.47 -5.12 7.84
CA ALA A 107 -3.32 -5.91 6.94
C ALA A 107 -3.36 -5.35 5.50
N GLU A 108 -3.24 -4.02 5.36
CA GLU A 108 -3.18 -3.33 4.07
C GLU A 108 -1.78 -3.26 3.44
N MET A 109 -0.79 -3.94 4.04
CA MET A 109 0.59 -3.96 3.53
C MET A 109 0.64 -4.33 2.05
N SER A 110 -0.10 -5.36 1.62
CA SER A 110 -0.11 -5.80 0.21
C SER A 110 -0.58 -4.68 -0.74
N THR A 111 -1.55 -3.88 -0.31
CA THR A 111 -2.06 -2.71 -1.07
C THR A 111 -1.00 -1.61 -1.15
N VAL A 112 -0.28 -1.35 -0.05
CA VAL A 112 0.82 -0.38 -0.01
C VAL A 112 1.97 -0.83 -0.92
N LEU A 113 2.41 -2.08 -0.79
CA LEU A 113 3.49 -2.65 -1.60
C LEU A 113 3.15 -2.62 -3.10
N ARG A 114 1.94 -3.01 -3.52
CA ARG A 114 1.53 -2.95 -4.94
C ARG A 114 1.62 -1.55 -5.55
N ARG A 115 1.46 -0.50 -4.75
CA ARG A 115 1.50 0.90 -5.19
C ARG A 115 2.89 1.54 -5.04
N PHE A 116 3.80 0.86 -4.35
CA PHE A 116 5.17 1.29 -4.19
C PHE A 116 5.96 1.10 -5.48
N ASN A 117 6.78 2.09 -5.82
CA ASN A 117 7.70 2.01 -6.94
C ASN A 117 9.11 2.41 -6.45
N PRO A 118 10.05 1.45 -6.34
CA PRO A 118 11.41 1.71 -5.87
C PRO A 118 12.21 2.61 -6.82
N ASP A 119 11.86 2.67 -8.11
CA ASP A 119 12.54 3.48 -9.12
C ASP A 119 12.20 4.98 -9.02
N LYS A 120 11.18 5.34 -8.21
CA LYS A 120 10.78 6.75 -7.98
C LYS A 120 11.54 7.43 -6.84
N GLY A 121 12.59 6.80 -6.30
CA GLY A 121 13.49 7.39 -5.30
C GLY A 121 12.92 7.57 -3.89
N ALA A 122 11.67 7.16 -3.64
CA ALA A 122 11.10 7.21 -2.30
C ALA A 122 11.59 6.01 -1.47
N ASN A 123 12.13 6.26 -0.26
CA ASN A 123 12.37 5.19 0.71
C ASN A 123 11.02 4.54 1.07
N LEU A 124 10.97 3.21 1.01
CA LEU A 124 9.78 2.43 1.36
C LEU A 124 9.23 2.80 2.75
N LYS A 125 10.09 3.09 3.75
CA LYS A 125 9.63 3.51 5.09
C LYS A 125 8.78 4.78 5.02
N SER A 126 9.30 5.83 4.40
CA SER A 126 8.62 7.13 4.29
C SER A 126 7.36 7.04 3.44
N TYR A 127 7.42 6.30 2.34
CA TYR A 127 6.25 6.04 1.50
C TYR A 127 5.16 5.29 2.28
N ALA A 128 5.54 4.22 2.98
CA ALA A 128 4.61 3.38 3.72
C ALA A 128 3.97 4.14 4.88
N GLU A 129 4.73 4.95 5.64
CA GLU A 129 4.16 5.78 6.71
C GLU A 129 3.07 6.71 6.18
N MET A 130 3.32 7.38 5.05
CA MET A 130 2.34 8.26 4.41
C MET A 130 1.13 7.46 3.87
N ALA A 131 1.38 6.31 3.24
CA ALA A 131 0.34 5.46 2.69
C ALA A 131 -0.58 4.90 3.79
N PHE A 132 -0.01 4.32 4.86
CA PHE A 132 -0.75 3.82 6.01
C PHE A 132 -1.53 4.94 6.71
N SER A 133 -0.92 6.12 6.89
CA SER A 133 -1.62 7.27 7.48
C SER A 133 -2.83 7.71 6.63
N SER A 134 -2.70 7.70 5.30
CA SER A 134 -3.83 8.01 4.42
C SER A 134 -4.91 6.94 4.49
N LEU A 135 -4.53 5.66 4.47
CA LEU A 135 -5.47 4.53 4.56
C LEU A 135 -6.27 4.56 5.86
N LEU A 136 -5.59 4.76 7.00
CA LEU A 136 -6.24 4.89 8.30
C LEU A 136 -7.19 6.10 8.34
N ARG A 137 -6.77 7.25 7.80
CA ARG A 137 -7.62 8.45 7.72
C ARG A 137 -8.83 8.25 6.81
N ASP A 138 -8.64 7.63 5.65
CA ASP A 138 -9.73 7.34 4.72
C ASP A 138 -10.73 6.35 5.31
N MET A 139 -10.25 5.33 6.03
CA MET A 139 -11.06 4.40 6.81
C MET A 139 -11.85 5.14 7.90
N LEU A 140 -11.20 6.02 8.68
CA LEU A 140 -11.88 6.82 9.71
C LEU A 140 -12.90 7.80 9.12
N ARG A 141 -12.61 8.42 7.97
CA ARG A 141 -13.56 9.28 7.26
C ARG A 141 -14.77 8.47 6.79
N GLN A 142 -14.54 7.32 6.17
CA GLN A 142 -15.63 6.43 5.74
C GLN A 142 -16.49 5.97 6.94
N ARG A 143 -15.85 5.67 8.08
CA ARG A 143 -16.53 5.33 9.34
C ARG A 143 -17.35 6.47 9.88
N GLN A 144 -16.78 7.67 10.02
CA GLN A 144 -17.51 8.85 10.46
C GLN A 144 -18.67 9.16 9.51
N GLU A 145 -18.47 9.09 8.20
CA GLU A 145 -19.53 9.33 7.23
C GLU A 145 -20.68 8.32 7.34
N ILE A 146 -20.40 7.06 7.68
CA ILE A 146 -21.43 6.01 7.82
C ILE A 146 -22.04 5.98 9.23
N ASP A 147 -21.30 6.29 10.30
CA ASP A 147 -21.86 6.46 11.65
C ASP A 147 -22.77 7.68 11.75
N LEU A 148 -22.49 8.73 10.96
CA LEU A 148 -23.39 9.87 10.78
C LEU A 148 -24.57 9.54 9.86
N CYS A 149 -24.55 8.42 9.12
CA CYS A 149 -25.68 7.98 8.34
C CYS A 149 -26.69 7.24 9.22
N THR A 150 -27.94 7.68 9.17
CA THR A 150 -29.06 6.87 9.66
C THR A 150 -29.22 5.65 8.73
N PRO A 151 -29.88 4.58 9.19
CA PRO A 151 -30.18 3.41 8.35
C PRO A 151 -30.74 3.77 6.96
N TRP A 152 -31.57 4.81 6.90
CA TRP A 152 -32.24 5.30 5.71
C TRP A 152 -31.33 6.06 4.75
N THR A 153 -30.43 6.89 5.28
CA THR A 153 -29.43 7.58 4.43
C THR A 153 -28.37 6.61 3.93
N LEU A 154 -28.04 5.58 4.71
CA LEU A 154 -27.15 4.49 4.30
C LEU A 154 -27.75 3.70 3.12
N LEU A 155 -29.00 3.28 3.22
CA LEU A 155 -29.72 2.60 2.13
C LEU A 155 -29.75 3.44 0.85
N ARG A 156 -29.84 4.77 0.96
CA ARG A 156 -29.85 5.61 -0.23
C ARG A 156 -28.47 5.72 -0.91
N LYS A 157 -27.42 5.84 -0.10
CA LYS A 157 -26.03 6.06 -0.56
C LYS A 157 -25.36 4.79 -1.09
N VAL A 158 -25.76 3.62 -0.62
CA VAL A 158 -25.15 2.35 -1.04
C VAL A 158 -25.37 2.10 -2.54
N SER A 159 -24.35 1.55 -3.20
CA SER A 159 -24.45 1.16 -4.61
C SER A 159 -25.21 -0.17 -4.76
N LYS A 160 -25.81 -0.41 -5.92
CA LYS A 160 -26.52 -1.67 -6.22
C LYS A 160 -25.62 -2.89 -6.00
N LYS A 161 -24.34 -2.78 -6.39
CA LYS A 161 -23.34 -3.84 -6.20
C LYS A 161 -23.14 -4.16 -4.71
N ARG A 162 -22.83 -3.14 -3.89
CA ARG A 162 -22.60 -3.32 -2.45
C ARG A 162 -23.84 -3.80 -1.69
N PHE A 163 -25.03 -3.38 -2.12
CA PHE A 163 -26.29 -3.86 -1.56
C PHE A 163 -26.46 -5.38 -1.76
N VAL A 164 -26.25 -5.86 -2.98
CA VAL A 164 -26.36 -7.30 -3.30
C VAL A 164 -25.28 -8.12 -2.57
N GLU A 165 -24.04 -7.66 -2.59
CA GLU A 165 -22.94 -8.35 -1.89
C GLU A 165 -23.19 -8.46 -0.38
N SER A 166 -23.75 -7.42 0.24
CA SER A 166 -24.08 -7.44 1.68
C SER A 166 -25.18 -8.46 2.03
N LEU A 167 -26.19 -8.61 1.17
CA LEU A 167 -27.26 -9.59 1.37
C LEU A 167 -26.76 -11.03 1.15
N GLN A 168 -25.91 -11.22 0.15
CA GLN A 168 -25.26 -12.51 -0.09
C GLN A 168 -24.34 -12.92 1.06
N SER A 169 -23.56 -11.97 1.60
CA SER A 169 -22.72 -12.19 2.77
C SER A 169 -23.53 -12.52 4.03
N ALA A 170 -24.79 -12.11 4.11
CA ALA A 170 -25.71 -12.48 5.19
C ALA A 170 -26.37 -13.86 5.00
N GLY A 171 -26.04 -14.59 3.92
CA GLY A 171 -26.53 -15.94 3.66
C GLY A 171 -27.93 -16.01 3.01
N LEU A 172 -28.42 -14.90 2.44
CA LEU A 172 -29.74 -14.87 1.80
C LEU A 172 -29.72 -15.54 0.42
N SER A 173 -30.82 -16.22 0.08
CA SER A 173 -30.97 -16.85 -1.24
C SER A 173 -31.14 -15.82 -2.35
N ALA A 174 -30.86 -16.22 -3.60
CA ALA A 174 -30.97 -15.33 -4.76
C ALA A 174 -32.39 -14.80 -4.98
N SER A 175 -33.43 -15.59 -4.66
CA SER A 175 -34.84 -15.16 -4.77
C SER A 175 -35.19 -14.07 -3.76
N ILE A 176 -34.82 -14.25 -2.49
CA ILE A 176 -35.08 -13.27 -1.43
C ILE A 176 -34.27 -11.98 -1.68
N THR A 177 -33.03 -12.13 -2.15
CA THR A 177 -32.18 -10.99 -2.53
C THR A 177 -32.82 -10.14 -3.65
N ALA A 178 -33.48 -10.78 -4.62
CA ALA A 178 -34.18 -10.07 -5.69
C ALA A 178 -35.40 -9.31 -5.16
N ASP A 179 -36.17 -9.89 -4.25
CA ASP A 179 -37.32 -9.23 -3.61
C ASP A 179 -36.87 -8.01 -2.78
N TYR A 180 -35.79 -8.14 -2.02
CA TYR A 180 -35.26 -7.07 -1.17
C TYR A 180 -34.61 -5.96 -2.01
N GLN A 181 -33.93 -6.32 -3.09
CA GLN A 181 -33.42 -5.36 -4.08
C GLN A 181 -34.56 -4.58 -4.74
N PHE A 182 -35.69 -5.24 -5.01
CA PHE A 182 -36.83 -4.59 -5.61
C PHE A 182 -37.49 -3.60 -4.64
N ALA A 183 -37.71 -4.01 -3.39
CA ALA A 183 -38.19 -3.12 -2.31
C ALA A 183 -37.26 -1.91 -2.12
N TRP A 184 -35.94 -2.12 -2.17
CA TRP A 184 -34.94 -1.05 -2.08
C TRP A 184 -35.01 -0.05 -3.24
N ASN A 185 -35.24 -0.51 -4.46
CA ASN A 185 -35.44 0.38 -5.61
C ASN A 185 -36.71 1.23 -5.46
N CYS A 186 -37.82 0.63 -5.00
CA CYS A 186 -39.06 1.35 -4.69
C CYS A 186 -38.82 2.44 -3.63
N PHE A 187 -38.07 2.10 -2.57
CA PHE A 187 -37.68 3.05 -1.53
C PHE A 187 -36.82 4.20 -2.09
N LYS A 188 -35.80 3.94 -2.90
CA LYS A 188 -34.93 4.99 -3.47
C LYS A 188 -35.66 5.95 -4.40
N ASN A 189 -36.70 5.47 -5.09
CA ASN A 189 -37.49 6.30 -5.99
C ASN A 189 -38.39 7.28 -5.24
N LEU A 190 -38.90 6.88 -4.07
CA LEU A 190 -39.85 7.68 -3.29
C LEU A 190 -39.15 8.53 -2.20
N TYR A 191 -38.02 8.07 -1.67
CA TYR A 191 -37.27 8.77 -0.64
C TYR A 191 -36.28 9.78 -1.23
N VAL A 192 -36.79 10.96 -1.60
CA VAL A 192 -36.06 12.10 -2.23
C VAL A 192 -35.83 13.23 -1.20
N PRO A 193 -34.70 13.97 -1.21
CA PRO A 193 -34.43 15.00 -0.21
C PRO A 193 -35.27 16.23 -0.55
N THR A 194 -36.02 16.74 0.41
CA THR A 194 -36.90 17.90 0.21
C THR A 194 -36.15 19.23 0.11
N THR A 195 -34.85 19.28 0.45
CA THR A 195 -34.00 20.48 0.36
C THR A 195 -32.53 20.15 0.05
N THR A 196 -31.85 21.04 -0.66
CA THR A 196 -30.46 20.92 -1.14
C THR A 196 -29.38 20.94 -0.04
N ILE A 197 -29.72 21.27 1.21
CA ILE A 197 -28.76 21.37 2.34
C ILE A 197 -29.29 20.64 3.61
N GLY A 198 -30.48 20.05 3.59
CA GLY A 198 -31.16 19.55 4.79
C GLY A 198 -31.00 18.05 5.04
N LYS A 199 -30.63 17.68 6.27
CA LYS A 199 -30.66 16.29 6.79
C LYS A 199 -31.97 15.59 6.40
N LEU A 200 -31.86 14.39 5.83
CA LEU A 200 -33.00 13.52 5.53
C LEU A 200 -33.69 13.12 6.85
N SER A 201 -34.99 13.42 6.96
CA SER A 201 -35.82 13.04 8.09
C SER A 201 -36.13 11.53 8.07
N LYS A 202 -36.46 10.98 9.23
CA LYS A 202 -36.92 9.60 9.36
C LYS A 202 -38.12 9.36 8.42
N PRO A 203 -38.17 8.24 7.67
CA PRO A 203 -39.36 7.80 6.97
C PRO A 203 -40.59 7.85 7.87
N ASP A 204 -41.64 8.47 7.38
CA ASP A 204 -42.94 8.46 8.04
C ASP A 204 -43.78 7.27 7.55
N ARG A 205 -44.87 6.99 8.25
CA ARG A 205 -45.77 5.87 7.91
C ARG A 205 -46.32 5.99 6.48
N SER A 206 -46.58 7.23 6.02
CA SER A 206 -47.11 7.50 4.69
C SER A 206 -46.13 7.09 3.58
N LEU A 207 -44.82 7.30 3.78
CA LEU A 207 -43.79 6.84 2.84
C LEU A 207 -43.73 5.32 2.76
N TRP A 208 -43.83 4.61 3.90
CA TRP A 208 -43.83 3.14 3.90
C TRP A 208 -45.05 2.56 3.20
N GLU A 209 -46.22 3.16 3.37
CA GLU A 209 -47.44 2.81 2.63
C GLU A 209 -47.27 3.04 1.13
N ALA A 210 -46.66 4.16 0.72
CA ALA A 210 -46.38 4.44 -0.68
C ALA A 210 -45.37 3.44 -1.29
N VAL A 211 -44.32 3.07 -0.55
CA VAL A 211 -43.33 2.05 -0.97
C VAL A 211 -43.99 0.68 -1.10
N ALA A 212 -44.80 0.26 -0.13
CA ALA A 212 -45.52 -1.01 -0.19
C ALA A 212 -46.50 -1.07 -1.37
N ASN A 213 -47.24 0.02 -1.62
CA ASN A 213 -48.15 0.13 -2.76
C ASN A 213 -47.40 0.06 -4.10
N LEU A 214 -46.26 0.75 -4.24
CA LEU A 214 -45.43 0.70 -5.44
C LEU A 214 -44.87 -0.70 -5.67
N TYR A 215 -44.32 -1.33 -4.63
CA TYR A 215 -43.80 -2.70 -4.68
C TYR A 215 -44.89 -3.70 -5.12
N ASN A 216 -46.06 -3.66 -4.48
CA ASN A 216 -47.17 -4.56 -4.78
C ASN A 216 -47.74 -4.34 -6.20
N THR A 217 -47.76 -3.09 -6.69
CA THR A 217 -48.26 -2.76 -8.03
C THR A 217 -47.32 -3.25 -9.12
N GLU A 218 -46.03 -3.00 -8.97
CA GLU A 218 -45.04 -3.39 -9.98
C GLU A 218 -44.77 -4.90 -9.97
N ARG A 219 -44.87 -5.57 -8.81
CA ARG A 219 -44.78 -7.04 -8.71
C ARG A 219 -45.90 -7.77 -9.47
N ARG A 220 -47.06 -7.12 -9.66
CA ARG A 220 -48.23 -7.67 -10.38
C ARG A 220 -48.12 -7.56 -11.90
N LYS A 221 -47.18 -6.77 -12.45
CA LYS A 221 -47.08 -6.54 -13.90
C LYS A 221 -46.65 -7.78 -14.71
N PRO A 222 -45.83 -8.71 -14.19
CA PRO A 222 -45.48 -9.92 -14.96
C PRO A 222 -46.45 -11.09 -14.79
N LEU A 223 -47.04 -11.33 -13.60
CA LEU A 223 -47.97 -12.44 -13.30
C LEU A 223 -48.75 -12.19 -11.97
N PRO A 224 -49.91 -12.83 -11.75
CA PRO A 224 -50.63 -12.77 -10.48
C PRO A 224 -49.77 -13.37 -9.34
N PRO A 225 -49.53 -12.64 -8.23
CA PRO A 225 -48.65 -13.09 -7.17
C PRO A 225 -49.28 -14.24 -6.36
N SER A 226 -48.49 -15.29 -6.13
CA SER A 226 -48.86 -16.43 -5.27
C SER A 226 -48.71 -16.12 -3.76
N SER A 227 -48.18 -14.95 -3.41
CA SER A 227 -47.92 -14.52 -2.02
C SER A 227 -48.80 -13.32 -1.63
N PRO A 228 -49.17 -13.19 -0.34
CA PRO A 228 -49.97 -12.07 0.15
C PRO A 228 -49.28 -10.70 -0.12
N PRO A 229 -50.07 -9.62 -0.27
CA PRO A 229 -49.52 -8.28 -0.45
C PRO A 229 -48.66 -7.88 0.76
N CYS A 230 -47.50 -7.28 0.50
CA CYS A 230 -46.62 -6.81 1.56
C CYS A 230 -47.19 -5.55 2.21
N SER A 231 -47.17 -5.49 3.55
CA SER A 231 -47.62 -4.32 4.31
C SER A 231 -46.51 -3.27 4.46
N ALA A 232 -46.87 -2.07 4.89
CA ALA A 232 -45.92 -1.00 5.21
C ALA A 232 -44.92 -1.44 6.31
N GLU A 233 -45.42 -2.15 7.33
CA GLU A 233 -44.60 -2.67 8.43
C GLU A 233 -43.59 -3.72 7.96
N THR A 234 -43.99 -4.57 7.01
CA THR A 234 -43.09 -5.57 6.41
C THR A 234 -41.97 -4.90 5.61
N MET A 235 -42.30 -3.84 4.86
CA MET A 235 -41.32 -3.06 4.09
C MET A 235 -40.35 -2.30 4.99
N GLU A 236 -40.83 -1.71 6.08
CA GLU A 236 -39.99 -1.07 7.09
C GLU A 236 -39.00 -2.07 7.70
N GLN A 237 -39.48 -3.26 8.06
CA GLN A 237 -38.65 -4.33 8.63
C GLN A 237 -37.57 -4.78 7.63
N TRP A 238 -37.94 -5.14 6.41
CA TRP A 238 -37.01 -5.61 5.39
C TRP A 238 -35.89 -4.61 5.12
N LEU A 239 -36.22 -3.33 5.01
CA LEU A 239 -35.24 -2.28 4.72
C LEU A 239 -34.39 -1.95 5.95
N THR A 240 -34.94 -2.05 7.17
CA THR A 240 -34.14 -1.93 8.40
C THR A 240 -33.13 -3.07 8.52
N ASP A 241 -33.54 -4.30 8.21
CA ASP A 241 -32.66 -5.47 8.21
C ASP A 241 -31.58 -5.34 7.14
N CYS A 242 -31.95 -4.88 5.93
CA CYS A 242 -30.99 -4.53 4.88
C CYS A 242 -29.96 -3.52 5.38
N ALA A 243 -30.38 -2.44 6.05
CA ALA A 243 -29.45 -1.44 6.57
C ALA A 243 -28.49 -2.03 7.62
N THR A 244 -28.99 -2.96 8.44
CA THR A 244 -28.18 -3.68 9.44
C THR A 244 -27.15 -4.58 8.76
N TRP A 245 -27.54 -5.39 7.79
CA TRP A 245 -26.61 -6.24 7.04
C TRP A 245 -25.62 -5.45 6.20
N ILE A 246 -26.05 -4.34 5.60
CA ILE A 246 -25.14 -3.42 4.90
C ILE A 246 -24.13 -2.84 5.90
N LYS A 247 -24.57 -2.44 7.10
CA LYS A 247 -23.66 -1.93 8.13
C LYS A 247 -22.67 -3.00 8.58
N ALA A 248 -23.11 -4.23 8.80
CA ALA A 248 -22.26 -5.36 9.16
C ALA A 248 -21.32 -5.80 8.03
N TYR A 249 -21.72 -5.70 6.76
CA TYR A 249 -20.87 -6.00 5.61
C TYR A 249 -19.82 -4.91 5.37
N LEU A 250 -20.19 -3.63 5.53
CA LEU A 250 -19.25 -2.51 5.44
C LEU A 250 -18.33 -2.44 6.65
N TYR A 251 -18.79 -2.94 7.80
CA TYR A 251 -18.05 -3.00 9.06
C TYR A 251 -18.29 -4.36 9.73
N PRO A 252 -17.60 -5.42 9.28
CA PRO A 252 -17.62 -6.67 10.00
C PRO A 252 -17.08 -6.40 11.41
N SER A 253 -17.75 -6.90 12.43
CA SER A 253 -17.21 -6.87 13.79
C SER A 253 -15.93 -7.70 13.77
N ILE A 254 -14.79 -7.03 13.82
CA ILE A 254 -13.49 -7.69 13.94
C ILE A 254 -13.48 -8.29 15.35
N VAL A 255 -13.65 -9.61 15.41
CA VAL A 255 -13.50 -10.38 16.63
C VAL A 255 -12.01 -10.65 16.80
N SER A 256 -11.50 -10.49 18.03
CA SER A 256 -10.09 -10.78 18.34
C SER A 256 -9.72 -12.20 17.92
N LEU A 257 -8.54 -12.40 17.35
CA LEU A 257 -7.98 -13.74 17.11
C LEU A 257 -7.79 -14.53 18.42
N ASN A 258 -7.66 -13.81 19.54
CA ASN A 258 -7.57 -14.36 20.88
C ASN A 258 -8.96 -14.45 21.55
N ALA A 259 -10.04 -14.21 20.80
CA ALA A 259 -11.38 -14.46 21.33
C ALA A 259 -11.56 -15.97 21.53
N LEU A 260 -12.13 -16.32 22.67
CA LEU A 260 -12.54 -17.69 22.94
C LEU A 260 -13.57 -18.11 21.91
N LYS A 261 -13.34 -19.26 21.26
CA LYS A 261 -14.32 -19.87 20.35
C LYS A 261 -15.65 -20.04 21.09
N ALA A 262 -16.74 -19.67 20.43
CA ALA A 262 -18.08 -19.90 20.95
C ALA A 262 -18.45 -21.38 20.76
N GLY A 263 -18.09 -22.24 21.73
CA GLY A 263 -18.34 -23.68 21.70
C GLY A 263 -17.74 -24.42 22.90
N GLN A 264 -18.11 -25.68 23.11
CA GLN A 264 -17.71 -26.48 24.29
C GLN A 264 -16.22 -26.90 24.30
N ASP A 265 -15.48 -26.67 23.22
CA ASP A 265 -14.02 -26.82 23.19
C ASP A 265 -13.37 -25.43 23.25
N GLY A 266 -12.76 -25.13 24.39
CA GLY A 266 -12.00 -23.90 24.60
C GLY A 266 -10.72 -23.90 23.77
N GLY A 267 -10.77 -23.24 22.62
CA GLY A 267 -9.61 -22.88 21.80
C GLY A 267 -9.73 -21.42 21.35
N GLU A 268 -8.62 -20.85 20.89
CA GLU A 268 -8.60 -19.49 20.31
C GLU A 268 -8.81 -19.58 18.80
N GLU A 269 -9.39 -18.55 18.18
CA GLU A 269 -9.64 -18.51 16.71
C GLU A 269 -8.34 -18.68 15.89
N GLN A 270 -7.17 -18.36 16.46
CA GLN A 270 -5.87 -18.56 15.80
C GLN A 270 -5.45 -20.03 15.62
N ASP A 271 -6.04 -20.98 16.38
CA ASP A 271 -5.62 -22.39 16.37
C ASP A 271 -5.94 -23.11 15.05
N ASP A 272 -6.81 -22.56 14.20
CA ASP A 272 -7.24 -23.17 12.93
C ASP A 272 -6.45 -22.69 11.69
N LEU A 273 -5.43 -21.85 11.88
CA LEU A 273 -4.64 -21.30 10.76
C LEU A 273 -3.61 -22.32 10.24
N SER A 274 -3.78 -22.78 8.99
CA SER A 274 -2.81 -23.67 8.34
C SER A 274 -1.58 -22.90 7.83
N VAL A 275 -0.37 -23.40 8.12
CA VAL A 275 0.91 -22.83 7.65
C VAL A 275 1.28 -23.43 6.29
N PRO A 276 1.39 -22.65 5.19
CA PRO A 276 1.73 -23.22 3.90
C PRO A 276 3.17 -22.90 3.52
N PHE A 277 4.15 -23.78 3.78
CA PHE A 277 5.47 -23.65 3.13
C PHE A 277 6.21 -24.97 2.91
N SER A 278 6.63 -25.18 1.66
CA SER A 278 7.75 -26.06 1.28
C SER A 278 8.59 -25.35 0.20
N GLU A 279 9.84 -25.05 0.52
CA GLU A 279 10.86 -24.43 -0.37
C GLU A 279 11.27 -25.43 -1.48
N SER A 280 11.39 -24.98 -2.74
CA SER A 280 11.78 -25.82 -3.89
C SER A 280 13.13 -25.40 -4.46
N LEU A 281 14.04 -26.36 -4.66
CA LEU A 281 15.41 -26.20 -5.17
C LEU A 281 15.51 -25.43 -6.51
N LEU A 282 14.45 -25.46 -7.32
CA LEU A 282 14.36 -24.74 -8.60
C LEU A 282 14.35 -23.21 -8.39
N MET A 283 13.78 -22.76 -7.28
CA MET A 283 13.63 -21.34 -6.93
C MET A 283 14.97 -20.70 -6.56
N GLU A 284 15.88 -21.46 -5.94
CA GLU A 284 17.24 -21.02 -5.62
C GLU A 284 18.11 -20.89 -6.88
N MET A 285 17.97 -21.81 -7.85
CA MET A 285 18.71 -21.75 -9.11
C MET A 285 18.35 -20.52 -9.96
N ILE A 286 17.07 -20.16 -10.03
CA ILE A 286 16.60 -18.98 -10.76
C ILE A 286 17.11 -17.68 -10.10
N ALA A 287 17.08 -17.62 -8.76
CA ALA A 287 17.56 -16.46 -8.02
C ALA A 287 19.06 -16.21 -8.21
N GLN A 288 19.85 -17.28 -8.35
CA GLN A 288 21.30 -17.22 -8.58
C GLN A 288 21.63 -16.74 -10.01
N GLU A 289 20.91 -17.24 -11.01
CA GLU A 289 21.06 -16.81 -12.41
C GLU A 289 20.73 -15.31 -12.57
N ASP A 290 19.61 -14.87 -11.99
CA ASP A 290 19.20 -13.47 -11.99
C ASP A 290 20.20 -12.54 -11.28
N MET A 291 20.89 -13.02 -10.26
CA MET A 291 21.93 -12.27 -9.56
C MET A 291 23.15 -12.04 -10.46
N GLN A 292 23.61 -13.07 -11.16
CA GLN A 292 24.75 -12.98 -12.07
C GLN A 292 24.46 -12.02 -13.24
N ILE A 293 23.24 -12.05 -13.76
CA ILE A 293 22.78 -11.12 -14.80
C ILE A 293 22.85 -9.68 -14.28
N ARG A 294 22.38 -9.42 -13.05
CA ARG A 294 22.41 -8.07 -12.45
C ARG A 294 23.84 -7.55 -12.20
N GLN A 295 24.72 -8.38 -11.65
CA GLN A 295 26.12 -8.00 -11.42
C GLN A 295 26.80 -7.65 -12.75
N THR A 296 26.57 -8.45 -13.77
CA THR A 296 27.10 -8.22 -15.12
C THR A 296 26.59 -6.90 -15.70
N MET A 297 25.29 -6.62 -15.59
CA MET A 297 24.71 -5.36 -16.05
C MET A 297 25.27 -4.14 -15.29
N GLN A 298 25.41 -4.24 -13.96
CA GLN A 298 25.93 -3.15 -13.14
C GLN A 298 27.39 -2.81 -13.49
N LEU A 299 28.23 -3.83 -13.70
CA LEU A 299 29.62 -3.65 -14.12
C LEU A 299 29.70 -2.99 -15.50
N GLN A 300 28.84 -3.38 -16.44
CA GLN A 300 28.79 -2.78 -17.78
C GLN A 300 28.36 -1.31 -17.74
N ILE A 301 27.32 -0.97 -16.97
CA ILE A 301 26.88 0.42 -16.79
C ILE A 301 28.00 1.27 -16.19
N HIS A 302 28.68 0.75 -15.16
CA HIS A 302 29.78 1.43 -14.51
C HIS A 302 30.96 1.66 -15.46
N ALA A 303 31.31 0.65 -16.27
CA ALA A 303 32.37 0.76 -17.27
C ALA A 303 32.04 1.82 -18.34
N VAL A 304 30.80 1.86 -18.84
CA VAL A 304 30.36 2.87 -19.81
C VAL A 304 30.48 4.28 -19.23
N LEU A 305 30.03 4.48 -17.99
CA LEU A 305 30.12 5.78 -17.32
C LEU A 305 31.57 6.22 -17.09
N ILE A 306 32.45 5.34 -16.61
CA ILE A 306 33.87 5.65 -16.43
C ILE A 306 34.52 6.01 -17.76
N ALA A 307 34.35 5.18 -18.80
CA ALA A 307 34.93 5.43 -20.11
C ALA A 307 34.42 6.75 -20.72
N THR A 308 33.19 7.16 -20.42
CA THR A 308 32.64 8.45 -20.85
C THR A 308 33.24 9.61 -20.06
N LEU A 309 33.45 9.44 -18.75
CA LEU A 309 34.10 10.45 -17.90
C LEU A 309 35.57 10.68 -18.29
N GLU A 310 36.31 9.62 -18.61
CA GLU A 310 37.73 9.70 -19.02
C GLU A 310 37.93 10.44 -20.35
N LYS A 311 36.93 10.42 -21.23
CA LYS A 311 36.93 11.14 -22.51
C LYS A 311 36.63 12.64 -22.38
N LEU A 312 36.21 13.10 -21.21
CA LEU A 312 35.97 14.53 -20.97
C LEU A 312 37.28 15.31 -20.90
N ALA A 313 37.25 16.56 -21.37
CA ALA A 313 38.41 17.44 -21.28
C ALA A 313 38.85 17.63 -19.80
N PRO A 314 40.16 17.82 -19.52
CA PRO A 314 40.67 17.92 -18.15
C PRO A 314 39.99 19.01 -17.31
N GLN A 315 39.69 20.17 -17.92
CA GLN A 315 38.94 21.24 -17.24
C GLN A 315 37.51 20.85 -16.85
N SER A 316 36.86 19.99 -17.64
CA SER A 316 35.50 19.51 -17.38
C SER A 316 35.48 18.49 -16.24
N GLN A 317 36.49 17.61 -16.19
CA GLN A 317 36.71 16.70 -15.07
C GLN A 317 36.98 17.46 -13.77
N GLU A 318 37.81 18.51 -13.82
CA GLU A 318 38.10 19.37 -12.67
C GLU A 318 36.84 20.09 -12.16
N ILE A 319 35.98 20.59 -13.05
CA ILE A 319 34.68 21.19 -12.66
C ILE A 319 33.79 20.18 -11.94
N MET A 320 33.70 18.93 -12.43
CA MET A 320 32.91 17.89 -11.74
C MET A 320 33.50 17.55 -10.38
N ARG A 321 34.83 17.50 -10.29
CA ARG A 321 35.53 17.26 -9.03
C ARG A 321 35.19 18.33 -8.01
N LEU A 322 35.38 19.60 -8.35
CA LEU A 322 35.07 20.72 -7.44
C LEU A 322 33.58 20.75 -7.06
N TYR A 323 32.68 20.41 -7.99
CA TYR A 323 31.23 20.46 -7.76
C TYR A 323 30.69 19.27 -6.94
N TYR A 324 31.08 18.03 -7.28
CA TYR A 324 30.56 16.82 -6.64
C TYR A 324 31.41 16.35 -5.46
N GLU A 325 32.75 16.39 -5.55
CA GLU A 325 33.68 15.97 -4.48
C GLU A 325 33.80 17.04 -3.40
N GLN A 326 34.00 18.30 -3.80
CA GLN A 326 34.28 19.39 -2.85
C GLN A 326 33.05 20.23 -2.51
N ARG A 327 31.89 19.94 -3.11
CA ARG A 327 30.61 20.66 -2.91
C ARG A 327 30.68 22.17 -3.16
N TRP A 328 31.62 22.62 -3.99
CA TRP A 328 31.75 24.03 -4.28
C TRP A 328 30.55 24.54 -5.08
N THR A 329 30.11 25.73 -4.73
CA THR A 329 29.08 26.43 -5.50
C THR A 329 29.62 26.79 -6.87
N GLN A 330 28.73 26.92 -7.85
CA GLN A 330 29.09 27.29 -9.23
C GLN A 330 29.80 28.65 -9.29
N GLN A 331 29.57 29.53 -8.31
CA GLN A 331 30.26 30.81 -8.16
C GLN A 331 31.72 30.63 -7.68
N GLN A 332 31.95 29.78 -6.66
CA GLN A 332 33.29 29.47 -6.17
C GLN A 332 34.15 28.78 -7.24
N ILE A 333 33.55 27.84 -7.98
CA ILE A 333 34.24 27.17 -9.11
C ILE A 333 34.59 28.19 -10.20
N GLY A 334 33.68 29.11 -10.51
CA GLY A 334 33.91 30.17 -11.48
C GLY A 334 35.05 31.11 -11.07
N GLN A 335 35.13 31.47 -9.78
CA GLN A 335 36.22 32.29 -9.25
C GLN A 335 37.57 31.57 -9.30
N GLN A 336 37.62 30.30 -8.90
CA GLN A 336 38.86 29.52 -8.89
C GLN A 336 39.40 29.26 -10.30
N LEU A 337 38.52 28.91 -11.24
CA LEU A 337 38.91 28.56 -12.60
C LEU A 337 38.89 29.77 -13.56
N GLN A 338 38.77 30.98 -13.02
CA GLN A 338 38.73 32.25 -13.78
C GLN A 338 37.71 32.23 -14.93
N MET A 339 36.53 31.70 -14.68
CA MET A 339 35.46 31.59 -15.68
C MET A 339 34.11 32.04 -15.11
N GLY A 340 33.25 32.60 -15.97
CA GLY A 340 31.92 33.05 -15.55
C GLY A 340 31.05 31.90 -15.02
N GLN A 341 30.25 32.16 -13.98
CA GLN A 341 29.32 31.19 -13.38
C GLN A 341 28.42 30.52 -14.44
N ALA A 342 27.93 31.29 -15.42
CA ALA A 342 27.10 30.76 -16.51
C ALA A 342 27.84 29.72 -17.37
N THR A 343 29.16 29.86 -17.51
CA THR A 343 30.02 28.90 -18.22
C THR A 343 30.17 27.60 -17.43
N VAL A 344 30.29 27.69 -16.09
CA VAL A 344 30.34 26.52 -15.19
C VAL A 344 29.03 25.73 -15.27
N VAL A 345 27.88 26.40 -15.20
CA VAL A 345 26.55 25.77 -15.31
C VAL A 345 26.39 25.04 -16.64
N ARG A 346 26.71 25.73 -17.76
CA ARG A 346 26.59 25.14 -19.10
C ARG A 346 27.51 23.93 -19.27
N ARG A 347 28.72 23.96 -18.70
CA ARG A 347 29.64 22.82 -18.73
C ARG A 347 29.12 21.64 -17.90
N LEU A 348 28.58 21.89 -16.70
CA LEU A 348 27.96 20.85 -15.86
C LEU A 348 26.78 20.17 -16.57
N GLN A 349 25.89 20.97 -17.19
CA GLN A 349 24.75 20.45 -17.95
C GLN A 349 25.21 19.62 -19.15
N LYS A 350 26.17 20.14 -19.94
CA LYS A 350 26.70 19.44 -21.10
C LYS A 350 27.36 18.11 -20.74
N MET A 351 28.02 18.02 -19.59
CA MET A 351 28.58 16.76 -19.09
C MET A 351 27.51 15.76 -18.67
N GLN A 352 26.47 16.21 -17.97
CA GLN A 352 25.32 15.36 -17.61
C GLN A 352 24.61 14.83 -18.87
N GLU A 353 24.44 15.66 -19.89
CA GLU A 353 23.87 15.26 -21.18
C GLU A 353 24.72 14.19 -21.87
N LEU A 354 26.05 14.35 -21.91
CA LEU A 354 26.94 13.37 -22.53
C LEU A 354 26.89 12.00 -21.84
N LEU A 355 26.88 11.98 -20.51
CA LEU A 355 26.75 10.75 -19.72
C LEU A 355 25.39 10.09 -19.92
N LEU A 356 24.33 10.88 -20.00
CA LEU A 356 22.97 10.39 -20.25
C LEU A 356 22.84 9.79 -21.66
N ILE A 357 23.43 10.45 -22.67
CA ILE A 357 23.47 9.93 -24.05
C ILE A 357 24.19 8.59 -24.10
N ALA A 358 25.35 8.47 -23.44
CA ALA A 358 26.11 7.21 -23.40
C ALA A 358 25.32 6.07 -22.74
N LEU A 359 24.58 6.36 -21.67
CA LEU A 359 23.71 5.38 -21.01
C LEU A 359 22.52 4.95 -21.89
N VAL A 360 21.88 5.91 -22.57
CA VAL A 360 20.76 5.62 -23.48
C VAL A 360 21.24 4.76 -24.65
N GLN A 361 22.39 5.08 -25.25
CA GLN A 361 23.00 4.28 -26.31
C GLN A 361 23.32 2.86 -25.84
N TRP A 362 23.95 2.71 -24.67
CA TRP A 362 24.21 1.39 -24.09
C TRP A 362 22.91 0.59 -23.86
N SER A 363 21.84 1.23 -23.36
CA SER A 363 20.56 0.57 -23.10
C SER A 363 19.87 0.06 -24.38
N GLN A 364 20.05 0.78 -25.49
CA GLN A 364 19.54 0.40 -26.80
C GLN A 364 20.35 -0.77 -27.38
N GLU A 365 21.67 -0.71 -27.30
CA GLU A 365 22.57 -1.68 -27.91
C GLU A 365 22.67 -3.02 -27.16
N LYS A 366 22.56 -3.00 -25.83
CA LYS A 366 22.77 -4.18 -24.98
C LYS A 366 21.50 -4.77 -24.36
N VAL A 367 20.48 -3.95 -24.17
CA VAL A 367 19.25 -4.36 -23.46
C VAL A 367 18.01 -4.27 -24.37
N ASN A 368 18.15 -3.79 -25.62
CA ASN A 368 17.05 -3.57 -26.57
C ASN A 368 15.90 -2.74 -26.00
N ILE A 369 16.18 -1.84 -25.04
CA ILE A 369 15.15 -0.97 -24.45
C ILE A 369 14.98 0.27 -25.33
N PRO A 370 13.79 0.53 -25.89
CA PRO A 370 13.56 1.75 -26.67
C PRO A 370 13.59 2.98 -25.75
N PRO A 371 14.18 4.10 -26.19
CA PRO A 371 14.24 5.31 -25.39
C PRO A 371 12.81 5.87 -25.23
N ASN A 372 12.37 6.05 -23.99
CA ASN A 372 11.11 6.74 -23.69
C ASN A 372 11.37 7.98 -22.80
N PRO A 373 10.55 9.05 -22.90
CA PRO A 373 10.79 10.29 -22.16
C PRO A 373 10.83 10.13 -20.63
N THR A 374 10.04 9.20 -20.08
CA THR A 374 10.01 8.86 -18.66
C THR A 374 11.30 8.17 -18.23
N LEU A 375 11.75 7.17 -19.00
CA LEU A 375 13.00 6.44 -18.80
C LEU A 375 14.22 7.37 -18.85
N ILE A 376 14.28 8.28 -19.82
CA ILE A 376 15.38 9.25 -19.92
C ILE A 376 15.42 10.18 -18.69
N LYS A 377 14.25 10.59 -18.19
CA LYS A 377 14.13 11.41 -16.97
C LYS A 377 14.59 10.64 -15.73
N ASP A 378 14.23 9.36 -15.64
CA ASP A 378 14.60 8.50 -14.53
C ASP A 378 16.11 8.19 -14.55
N MET A 379 16.67 7.88 -15.72
CA MET A 379 18.12 7.71 -15.93
C MET A 379 18.89 8.99 -15.59
N SER A 380 18.36 10.17 -15.93
CA SER A 380 18.98 11.46 -15.57
C SER A 380 19.01 11.68 -14.06
N THR A 381 17.97 11.24 -13.34
CA THR A 381 17.88 11.35 -11.88
C THR A 381 18.86 10.39 -11.20
N ALA A 382 18.85 9.12 -11.60
CA ALA A 382 19.76 8.10 -11.09
C ALA A 382 21.24 8.43 -11.39
N LEU A 383 21.52 9.02 -12.56
CA LEU A 383 22.88 9.48 -12.91
C LEU A 383 23.37 10.58 -11.96
N LYS A 384 22.50 11.52 -11.56
CA LYS A 384 22.87 12.57 -10.60
C LYS A 384 23.18 11.99 -9.22
N GLU A 385 22.37 11.05 -8.77
CA GLU A 385 22.61 10.32 -7.51
C GLU A 385 23.91 9.52 -7.57
N TRP A 386 24.16 8.80 -8.67
CA TRP A 386 25.40 8.06 -8.86
C TRP A 386 26.64 8.97 -8.87
N LEU A 387 26.57 10.14 -9.51
CA LEU A 387 27.65 11.14 -9.49
C LEU A 387 27.89 11.70 -8.07
N GLN A 388 26.84 11.82 -7.24
CA GLN A 388 26.98 12.25 -5.85
C GLN A 388 27.61 11.17 -4.97
N VAL A 389 27.34 9.89 -5.23
CA VAL A 389 27.90 8.75 -4.48
C VAL A 389 29.34 8.46 -4.88
N ARG A 390 29.70 8.61 -6.17
CA ARG A 390 31.05 8.35 -6.68
C ARG A 390 32.13 9.29 -6.11
N TYR A 391 31.75 10.51 -5.77
CA TYR A 391 32.65 11.48 -5.14
C TYR A 391 32.24 11.67 -3.67
N PRO A 392 32.50 10.67 -2.79
CA PRO A 392 32.13 10.75 -1.39
C PRO A 392 32.92 11.85 -0.67
N GLU A 393 32.30 12.41 0.37
CA GLU A 393 32.84 13.49 1.20
C GLU A 393 34.20 13.10 1.81
N ARG A 394 35.17 14.01 1.74
CA ARG A 394 36.41 13.94 2.51
C ARG A 394 36.41 14.97 3.62
#